data_AF-A0A7S3BWY4-F1
#
_entry.id   AF-A0A7S3BWY4-F1
#
_cell.length_a   1.000
_cell.length_b   1.000
_cell.length_c   1.000
_cell.angle_alpha   90.00
_cell.angle_beta   90.00
_cell.angle_gamma   90.00
#
_symmetry.space_group_name_H-M   'P 1'
#
loop_
_entity.id
_entity.type
_entity.pdbx_description
1 polymer ?
#
loop_
_entity_poly.entity_id
_entity_poly.type
_entity_poly.pdbx_seq_one_letter_code
_entity_poly.pdbx_strand_id
1 'polypeptide(L)'
;GVQFAHTRKELHELRFLVDHWYEEHRRKEKADGGAQQGGEAKGTPNVLLGDFEAAMTLTHSRTFLACVEEGAGNSAPWFARVLVPLGDMINHAPEGGGRNAVWSFEDGVEGEGKAMVFRAAREIAAGEEVLADYGHKSCDHLFLYYGFVPSCMPNDSVPLFEDATEALEWWLVARGEEGNPQALERARQLLAWLEGGGHTAAQEAARGVEPASSGSRDSTDGLCVHLQGRVDAQLLEAFIALELACGVDGQADSDGDALLAAADTMVRRRCAELLRSTPTSLKSDLELLGVQPRDVNAAAPFGAISELPEEACGAACRGSPAQPTCAADLSEEAECVTRYNAAKKLVLCAVLVEEKLAPLDA
;
A
#
# COMPACT_ATOMS: atom_id res chain seq x y z
N GLY A 1 17.06 -1.44 -3.23
CA GLY A 1 18.26 -0.91 -3.92
C GLY A 1 17.90 -0.05 -5.13
N VAL A 2 17.23 -0.63 -6.13
CA VAL A 2 16.89 0.05 -7.40
C VAL A 2 15.77 1.10 -7.24
N GLN A 3 14.76 0.84 -6.41
CA GLN A 3 13.65 1.78 -6.13
C GLN A 3 14.15 3.12 -5.56
N PHE A 4 15.05 3.09 -4.57
CA PHE A 4 15.65 4.30 -3.97
C PHE A 4 16.48 5.15 -4.95
N ALA A 5 17.10 4.52 -5.95
CA ALA A 5 17.88 5.24 -6.96
C ALA A 5 16.97 6.02 -7.93
N HIS A 6 15.79 5.48 -8.23
CA HIS A 6 14.77 6.17 -9.04
C HIS A 6 14.22 7.38 -8.30
N THR A 7 13.84 7.21 -7.03
CA THR A 7 13.35 8.30 -6.17
C THR A 7 14.36 9.44 -6.03
N ARG A 8 15.67 9.14 -5.95
CA ARG A 8 16.70 10.18 -5.88
C ARG A 8 16.81 10.99 -7.17
N LYS A 9 16.70 10.33 -8.33
CA LYS A 9 16.71 11.02 -9.62
C LYS A 9 15.49 11.94 -9.76
N GLU A 10 14.31 11.46 -9.40
CA GLU A 10 13.08 12.26 -9.37
C GLU A 10 13.20 13.47 -8.43
N LEU A 11 13.77 13.28 -7.23
CA LEU A 11 14.02 14.39 -6.30
C LEU A 11 14.97 15.44 -6.88
N HIS A 12 16.02 15.03 -7.61
CA HIS A 12 16.90 15.96 -8.31
C HIS A 12 16.18 16.73 -9.43
N GLU A 13 15.32 16.06 -10.19
CA GLU A 13 14.51 16.69 -11.24
C GLU A 13 13.49 17.67 -10.66
N LEU A 14 12.79 17.29 -9.59
CA LEU A 14 11.86 18.18 -8.89
C LEU A 14 12.57 19.39 -8.28
N ARG A 15 13.74 19.19 -7.66
CA ARG A 15 14.56 20.29 -7.14
C ARG A 15 14.95 21.25 -8.27
N PHE A 16 15.38 20.71 -9.41
CA PHE A 16 15.73 21.52 -10.58
C PHE A 16 14.52 22.34 -11.08
N LEU A 17 13.33 21.74 -11.11
CA LEU A 17 12.09 22.45 -11.48
C LEU A 17 11.74 23.57 -10.49
N VAL A 18 11.93 23.34 -9.19
CA VAL A 18 11.71 24.37 -8.15
C VAL A 18 12.72 25.51 -8.29
N ASP A 19 14.01 25.20 -8.46
CA ASP A 19 15.06 26.18 -8.70
C ASP A 19 14.75 27.02 -9.95
N HIS A 20 14.34 26.36 -11.04
CA HIS A 20 13.94 27.01 -12.29
C HIS A 20 12.72 27.92 -12.11
N TRP A 21 11.70 27.46 -11.38
CA TRP A 21 10.50 28.25 -11.08
C TRP A 21 10.84 29.51 -10.27
N TYR A 22 11.71 29.42 -9.26
CA TYR A 22 12.19 30.58 -8.49
C TYR A 22 12.99 31.57 -9.34
N GLU A 23 13.76 31.09 -10.32
CA GLU A 23 14.46 31.96 -11.27
C GLU A 23 13.49 32.68 -12.21
N GLU A 24 12.49 31.97 -12.76
CA GLU A 24 11.47 32.58 -13.61
C GLU A 24 10.64 33.63 -12.87
N HIS A 25 10.20 33.35 -11.65
CA HIS A 25 9.46 34.32 -10.84
C HIS A 25 10.26 35.60 -10.60
N ARG A 26 11.55 35.48 -10.26
CA ARG A 26 12.43 36.66 -10.11
C ARG A 26 12.63 37.43 -11.41
N ARG A 27 12.72 36.74 -12.56
CA ARG A 27 12.78 37.41 -13.87
C ARG A 27 11.51 38.22 -14.13
N LYS A 28 10.34 37.69 -13.79
CA LYS A 28 9.04 38.37 -13.90
C LYS A 28 8.96 39.58 -12.96
N GLU A 29 9.30 39.43 -11.68
CA GLU A 29 9.32 40.55 -10.70
C GLU A 29 10.24 41.71 -11.13
N LYS A 30 11.40 41.40 -11.73
CA LYS A 30 12.30 42.40 -12.29
C LYS A 30 11.73 43.08 -13.54
N ALA A 31 11.05 42.32 -14.40
CA ALA A 31 10.44 42.84 -15.62
C ALA A 31 9.23 43.73 -15.34
N ASP A 32 8.45 43.41 -14.30
CA ASP A 32 7.24 44.14 -13.91
C ASP A 32 7.54 45.45 -13.15
N GLY A 33 8.80 45.88 -13.09
CA GLY A 33 9.16 47.20 -12.58
C GLY A 33 9.10 47.35 -11.06
N GLY A 34 9.16 46.23 -10.31
CA GLY A 34 9.25 46.21 -8.85
C GLY A 34 10.57 46.78 -8.33
N ALA A 35 10.77 48.09 -8.47
CA ALA A 35 11.85 48.84 -7.84
C ALA A 35 11.56 48.98 -6.33
N GLN A 36 11.77 47.91 -5.55
CA GLN A 36 11.92 48.07 -4.10
C GLN A 36 13.34 48.54 -3.78
N GLN A 37 13.36 49.72 -3.17
CA GLN A 37 14.52 50.46 -2.69
C GLN A 37 15.34 49.64 -1.69
N GLY A 38 16.65 49.56 -1.92
CA GLY A 38 17.66 49.61 -0.85
C GLY A 38 17.75 48.48 0.18
N GLY A 39 17.11 47.33 0.00
CA GLY A 39 17.39 46.14 0.81
C GLY A 39 18.60 45.39 0.26
N GLU A 40 19.55 45.04 1.11
CA GLU A 40 20.69 44.17 0.78
C GLU A 40 20.27 43.06 -0.19
N ALA A 41 21.08 42.80 -1.22
CA ALA A 41 20.91 41.67 -2.10
C ALA A 41 20.93 40.39 -1.25
N LYS A 42 19.76 39.96 -0.74
CA LYS A 42 19.56 38.65 -0.16
C LYS A 42 20.00 37.69 -1.25
N GLY A 43 21.15 37.05 -1.04
CA GLY A 43 21.70 36.07 -1.95
C GLY A 43 20.62 35.08 -2.36
N THR A 44 20.77 34.49 -3.55
CA THR A 44 19.97 33.34 -3.96
C THR A 44 19.78 32.42 -2.76
N PRO A 45 18.54 32.15 -2.29
CA PRO A 45 18.34 31.14 -1.27
C PRO A 45 18.95 29.86 -1.86
N ASN A 46 20.06 29.44 -1.26
CA ASN A 46 20.74 28.23 -1.67
C ASN A 46 19.91 27.11 -1.06
N VAL A 47 18.84 26.69 -1.75
CA VAL A 47 18.01 25.58 -1.30
C VAL A 47 18.91 24.35 -1.28
N LEU A 48 19.36 23.99 -0.08
CA LEU A 48 20.20 22.83 0.09
C LEU A 48 19.35 21.60 -0.24
N LEU A 49 19.98 20.56 -0.79
CA LEU A 49 19.27 19.32 -1.10
C LEU A 49 18.53 18.77 0.14
N GLY A 50 19.16 18.87 1.32
CA GLY A 50 18.54 18.45 2.57
C GLY A 50 17.29 19.27 2.97
N ASP A 51 17.26 20.58 2.68
CA ASP A 51 16.08 21.40 2.95
C ASP A 51 14.91 21.00 2.03
N PHE A 52 15.23 20.70 0.76
CA PHE A 52 14.25 20.21 -0.20
C PHE A 52 13.72 18.82 0.16
N GLU A 53 14.60 17.89 0.55
CA GLU A 53 14.21 16.55 1.02
C GLU A 53 13.32 16.62 2.26
N ALA A 54 13.64 17.49 3.23
CA ALA A 54 12.82 17.72 4.41
C ALA A 54 11.44 18.31 4.04
N ALA A 55 11.40 19.30 3.15
CA ALA A 55 10.15 19.90 2.69
C ALA A 55 9.26 18.89 1.94
N MET A 56 9.85 18.04 1.09
CA MET A 56 9.13 16.98 0.40
C MET A 56 8.60 15.92 1.37
N THR A 57 9.40 15.53 2.36
CA THR A 57 8.99 14.59 3.41
C THR A 57 7.77 15.12 4.17
N LEU A 58 7.77 16.40 4.56
CA LEU A 58 6.62 17.05 5.19
C LEU A 58 5.42 17.12 4.25
N THR A 59 5.64 17.45 2.98
CA THR A 59 4.56 17.54 1.99
C THR A 59 3.88 16.18 1.78
N HIS A 60 4.65 15.09 1.71
CA HIS A 60 4.10 13.75 1.54
C HIS A 60 3.34 13.25 2.79
N SER A 61 3.87 13.54 3.98
CA SER A 61 3.36 12.97 5.25
C SER A 61 2.30 13.82 5.96
N ARG A 62 2.20 15.13 5.69
CA ARG A 62 1.36 16.07 6.47
C ARG A 62 0.32 16.85 5.66
N THR A 63 0.21 16.61 4.34
CA THR A 63 -0.77 17.33 3.50
C THR A 63 -2.09 16.61 3.36
N PHE A 64 -3.15 17.40 3.23
CA PHE A 64 -4.51 16.95 2.92
C PHE A 64 -4.87 17.34 1.49
N LEU A 65 -5.67 16.52 0.80
CA LEU A 65 -6.24 16.89 -0.49
C LEU A 65 -7.53 17.68 -0.25
N ALA A 66 -7.51 18.97 -0.58
CA ALA A 66 -8.66 19.85 -0.54
C ALA A 66 -9.19 20.08 -1.96
N CYS A 67 -10.51 19.94 -2.15
CA CYS A 67 -11.16 20.34 -3.39
C CYS A 67 -11.28 21.87 -3.43
N VAL A 68 -10.76 22.47 -4.50
CA VAL A 68 -10.87 23.91 -4.73
C VAL A 68 -11.98 24.15 -5.74
N GLU A 69 -13.06 24.79 -5.30
CA GLU A 69 -14.14 25.23 -6.17
C GLU A 69 -13.77 26.59 -6.77
N GLU A 70 -13.65 26.68 -8.09
CA GLU A 70 -13.51 27.98 -8.75
C GLU A 70 -14.84 28.74 -8.72
N GLY A 71 -14.78 30.04 -8.45
CA GLY A 71 -15.94 30.92 -8.52
C GLY A 71 -16.54 30.96 -9.92
N ALA A 72 -17.81 30.57 -10.04
CA ALA A 72 -18.71 30.83 -11.16
C ALA A 72 -18.08 30.75 -12.57
N GLY A 73 -17.50 29.60 -12.91
CA GLY A 73 -17.07 29.24 -14.25
C GLY A 73 -17.06 27.72 -14.39
N ASN A 74 -17.44 27.19 -15.56
CA ASN A 74 -17.59 25.76 -15.88
C ASN A 74 -16.27 24.94 -15.83
N SER A 75 -15.39 25.20 -14.88
CA SER A 75 -14.15 24.46 -14.68
C SER A 75 -14.43 23.19 -13.87
N ALA A 76 -13.87 22.06 -14.30
CA ALA A 76 -13.88 20.84 -13.49
C ALA A 76 -13.23 21.11 -12.12
N PRO A 77 -13.71 20.49 -11.03
CA PRO A 77 -13.08 20.62 -9.73
C PRO A 77 -11.62 20.18 -9.82
N TRP A 78 -10.72 20.95 -9.20
CA TRP A 78 -9.32 20.58 -9.06
C TRP A 78 -8.96 20.46 -7.58
N PHE A 79 -7.92 19.67 -7.29
CA PHE A 79 -7.51 19.35 -5.92
C PHE A 79 -6.16 19.99 -5.62
N ALA A 80 -6.05 20.60 -4.44
CA ALA A 80 -4.82 21.14 -3.90
C ALA A 80 -4.34 20.30 -2.71
N ARG A 81 -3.03 20.13 -2.58
CA ARG A 81 -2.42 19.67 -1.31
C ARG A 81 -2.27 20.86 -0.38
N VAL A 82 -2.82 20.76 0.82
CA VAL A 82 -2.78 21.83 1.83
C VAL A 82 -2.21 21.30 3.14
N LEU A 83 -1.39 22.11 3.81
CA LEU A 83 -1.00 21.88 5.21
C LEU A 83 -2.09 22.47 6.10
N VAL A 84 -2.63 21.66 7.00
CA VAL A 84 -3.65 22.09 7.95
C VAL A 84 -3.08 22.01 9.36
N PRO A 85 -2.63 23.14 9.94
CA PRO A 85 -2.06 23.15 11.28
C PRO A 85 -3.00 22.51 12.30
N LEU A 86 -2.43 21.75 13.24
CA LEU A 86 -3.13 20.94 14.25
C LEU A 86 -3.84 19.71 13.68
N GLY A 87 -4.46 19.80 12.50
CA GLY A 87 -5.05 18.63 11.83
C GLY A 87 -4.01 17.59 11.46
N ASP A 88 -2.83 18.04 11.06
CA ASP A 88 -1.68 17.20 10.72
C ASP A 88 -1.02 16.51 11.93
N MET A 89 -1.40 16.87 13.17
CA MET A 89 -0.90 16.25 14.40
C MET A 89 -1.64 14.97 14.79
N ILE A 90 -2.77 14.66 14.15
CA ILE A 90 -3.58 13.47 14.43
C ILE A 90 -2.97 12.26 13.73
N ASN A 91 -2.69 11.20 14.49
CA ASN A 91 -2.05 9.99 13.99
C ASN A 91 -3.02 9.07 13.23
N HIS A 92 -2.44 8.18 12.44
CA HIS A 92 -3.19 7.19 11.64
C HIS A 92 -3.67 6.01 12.49
N ALA A 93 -4.91 5.60 12.27
CA ALA A 93 -5.36 4.24 12.56
C ALA A 93 -6.24 3.73 11.39
N PRO A 94 -6.04 2.49 10.92
CA PRO A 94 -6.86 1.95 9.84
C PRO A 94 -8.29 1.70 10.32
N GLU A 95 -9.20 1.49 9.37
CA GLU A 95 -10.53 0.99 9.66
C GLU A 95 -10.46 -0.35 10.45
N GLY A 96 -11.18 -0.44 11.56
CA GLY A 96 -11.08 -1.57 12.50
C GLY A 96 -9.84 -1.55 13.41
N GLY A 97 -8.85 -0.70 13.14
CA GLY A 97 -7.61 -0.54 13.92
C GLY A 97 -7.66 0.51 15.03
N GLY A 98 -8.85 0.87 15.51
CA GLY A 98 -9.01 1.80 16.64
C GLY A 98 -9.20 3.27 16.28
N ARG A 99 -9.40 3.63 15.00
CA ARG A 99 -9.77 5.00 14.62
C ARG A 99 -10.97 5.50 15.43
N ASN A 100 -10.88 6.71 15.96
CA ASN A 100 -11.91 7.30 16.82
C ASN A 100 -12.28 8.73 16.39
N ALA A 101 -11.66 9.25 15.33
CA ALA A 101 -12.04 10.49 14.67
C ALA A 101 -12.19 10.31 13.15
N VAL A 102 -13.11 11.06 12.57
CA VAL A 102 -13.27 11.25 11.13
C VAL A 102 -13.07 12.72 10.79
N TRP A 103 -12.59 12.99 9.58
CA TRP A 103 -12.36 14.36 9.13
C TRP A 103 -13.01 14.64 7.78
N SER A 104 -13.35 15.91 7.57
CA SER A 104 -13.94 16.42 6.34
C SER A 104 -13.61 17.89 6.16
N PHE A 105 -13.64 18.37 4.92
CA PHE A 105 -13.71 19.81 4.64
C PHE A 105 -15.20 20.21 4.56
N GLU A 106 -15.62 21.09 5.47
CA GLU A 106 -16.99 21.58 5.58
C GLU A 106 -17.02 23.11 5.38
N ASP A 107 -18.20 23.67 5.17
CA ASP A 107 -18.34 25.13 5.16
C ASP A 107 -18.06 25.69 6.56
N GLY A 108 -17.16 26.67 6.63
CA GLY A 108 -16.79 27.36 7.85
C GLY A 108 -17.80 28.42 8.27
N VAL A 109 -17.38 29.33 9.14
CA VAL A 109 -18.19 30.50 9.51
C VAL A 109 -18.43 31.36 8.27
N GLU A 110 -19.61 31.98 8.18
CA GLU A 110 -19.98 32.82 7.04
C GLU A 110 -18.89 33.86 6.75
N GLY A 111 -18.35 33.81 5.53
CA GLY A 111 -17.25 34.68 5.08
C GLY A 111 -15.84 34.12 5.28
N GLU A 112 -15.65 32.98 5.94
CA GLU A 112 -14.33 32.38 6.23
C GLU A 112 -13.93 31.22 5.30
N GLY A 113 -14.81 30.81 4.38
CA GLY A 113 -14.54 29.73 3.43
C GLY A 113 -14.71 28.33 4.05
N LYS A 114 -14.03 27.31 3.49
CA LYS A 114 -14.10 25.93 4.00
C LYS A 114 -13.16 25.73 5.20
N ALA A 115 -13.60 24.95 6.19
CA ALA A 115 -12.83 24.55 7.35
C ALA A 115 -12.63 23.04 7.39
N MET A 116 -11.47 22.59 7.86
CA MET A 116 -11.27 21.17 8.17
C MET A 116 -11.89 20.87 9.54
N VAL A 117 -12.81 19.91 9.58
CA VAL A 117 -13.54 19.53 10.78
C VAL A 117 -13.18 18.10 11.16
N PHE A 118 -12.75 17.90 12.40
CA PHE A 118 -12.61 16.57 13.00
C PHE A 118 -13.81 16.30 13.90
N ARG A 119 -14.47 15.17 13.68
CA ARG A 119 -15.61 14.70 14.48
C ARG A 119 -15.23 13.38 15.14
N ALA A 120 -15.52 13.27 16.43
CA ALA A 120 -15.36 12.01 17.14
C ALA A 120 -16.33 10.96 16.54
N ALA A 121 -15.81 9.80 16.16
CA ALA A 121 -16.60 8.68 15.63
C ALA A 121 -17.25 7.85 16.74
N ARG A 122 -16.75 8.00 17.98
CA ARG A 122 -17.27 7.41 19.22
C ARG A 122 -16.87 8.29 20.40
N GLU A 123 -17.30 7.94 21.61
CA GLU A 123 -16.76 8.55 22.82
C GLU A 123 -15.24 8.29 22.93
N ILE A 124 -14.50 9.32 23.30
CA ILE A 124 -13.03 9.30 23.48
C ILE A 124 -12.77 9.67 24.93
N ALA A 125 -12.15 8.77 25.69
CA ALA A 125 -11.90 8.99 27.11
C ALA A 125 -10.80 10.04 27.33
N ALA A 126 -10.82 10.71 28.50
CA ALA A 126 -9.74 11.63 28.86
C ALA A 126 -8.40 10.88 28.94
N GLY A 127 -7.39 11.37 28.21
CA GLY A 127 -6.08 10.73 28.10
C GLY A 127 -5.98 9.66 27.00
N GLU A 128 -7.09 9.36 26.30
CA GLU A 128 -7.06 8.55 25.09
C GLU A 128 -6.58 9.39 23.89
N GLU A 129 -5.75 8.79 23.05
CA GLU A 129 -5.25 9.43 21.83
C GLU A 129 -6.36 9.57 20.77
N VAL A 130 -6.36 10.69 20.04
CA VAL A 130 -7.25 10.90 18.90
C VAL A 130 -6.57 10.37 17.64
N LEU A 131 -7.22 9.44 16.96
CA LEU A 131 -6.71 8.72 15.79
C LEU A 131 -7.70 8.83 14.64
N ALA A 132 -7.19 9.16 13.45
CA ALA A 132 -7.96 9.28 12.23
C ALA A 132 -7.43 8.37 11.12
N ASP A 133 -8.25 8.14 10.11
CA ASP A 133 -7.83 7.40 8.93
C ASP A 133 -7.18 8.35 7.90
N TYR A 134 -6.03 7.97 7.37
CA TYR A 134 -5.32 8.72 6.31
C TYR A 134 -5.83 8.33 4.92
N GLY A 135 -6.83 7.44 4.87
CA GLY A 135 -7.42 6.89 3.66
C GLY A 135 -6.87 5.49 3.37
N HIS A 136 -7.34 4.93 2.26
CA HIS A 136 -6.98 3.58 1.83
C HIS A 136 -5.52 3.52 1.35
N LYS A 137 -4.57 3.24 2.27
CA LYS A 137 -3.12 3.15 2.02
C LYS A 137 -2.59 1.76 2.39
N SER A 138 -1.68 1.20 1.58
CA SER A 138 -0.95 -0.02 1.91
C SER A 138 0.20 0.25 2.90
N CYS A 139 0.78 -0.82 3.48
CA CYS A 139 1.98 -0.68 4.31
C CYS A 139 3.16 -0.08 3.52
N ASP A 140 3.26 -0.38 2.21
CA ASP A 140 4.27 0.24 1.32
C ASP A 140 4.10 1.75 1.27
N HIS A 141 2.86 2.21 1.09
CA HIS A 141 2.55 3.61 0.98
C HIS A 141 2.82 4.34 2.31
N LEU A 142 2.43 3.76 3.44
CA LEU A 142 2.68 4.35 4.76
C LEU A 142 4.18 4.36 5.09
N PHE A 143 4.90 3.29 4.79
CA PHE A 143 6.34 3.22 5.00
C PHE A 143 7.09 4.28 4.17
N LEU A 144 6.81 4.34 2.86
CA LEU A 144 7.54 5.20 1.93
C LEU A 144 7.21 6.69 2.12
N TYR A 145 5.95 7.03 2.37
CA TYR A 145 5.51 8.44 2.38
C TYR A 145 5.29 9.02 3.79
N TYR A 146 5.10 8.18 4.80
CA TYR A 146 4.84 8.61 6.17
C TYR A 146 5.89 8.11 7.19
N GLY A 147 6.75 7.17 6.80
CA GLY A 147 7.85 6.70 7.64
C GLY A 147 7.45 5.76 8.76
N PHE A 148 6.25 5.15 8.70
CA PHE A 148 5.79 4.19 9.70
C PHE A 148 5.03 3.01 9.08
N VAL A 149 4.96 1.90 9.83
CA VAL A 149 4.18 0.71 9.46
C VAL A 149 3.28 0.33 10.64
N PRO A 150 1.95 0.35 10.48
CA PRO A 150 1.02 -0.13 11.49
C PRO A 150 1.23 -1.61 11.80
N SER A 151 0.92 -2.02 13.03
CA SER A 151 0.98 -3.43 13.45
C SER A 151 0.01 -4.33 12.68
N CYS A 152 -1.11 -3.77 12.21
CA CYS A 152 -2.06 -4.47 11.35
C CYS A 152 -2.64 -3.50 10.31
N MET A 153 -2.74 -3.96 9.07
CA MET A 153 -3.39 -3.24 7.98
C MET A 153 -4.32 -4.20 7.24
N PRO A 154 -5.65 -4.13 7.47
CA PRO A 154 -6.62 -5.05 6.88
C PRO A 154 -6.55 -5.12 5.34
N ASN A 155 -6.17 -4.00 4.73
CA ASN A 155 -6.13 -3.83 3.29
C ASN A 155 -4.70 -3.91 2.70
N ASP A 156 -3.72 -4.43 3.46
CA ASP A 156 -2.37 -4.61 2.91
C ASP A 156 -2.35 -5.70 1.84
N SER A 157 -1.44 -5.51 0.89
CA SER A 157 -1.25 -6.37 -0.28
C SER A 157 0.23 -6.56 -0.57
N VAL A 158 0.57 -7.63 -1.27
CA VAL A 158 1.91 -7.87 -1.81
C VAL A 158 1.77 -8.07 -3.32
N PRO A 159 2.31 -7.16 -4.14
CA PRO A 159 2.33 -7.36 -5.59
C PRO A 159 3.17 -8.60 -5.91
N LEU A 160 2.63 -9.50 -6.72
CA LEU A 160 3.34 -10.68 -7.23
C LEU A 160 3.99 -10.42 -8.59
N PHE A 161 3.32 -9.58 -9.38
CA PHE A 161 3.72 -9.16 -10.73
C PHE A 161 3.32 -7.69 -10.95
N GLU A 162 4.13 -6.96 -11.70
CA GLU A 162 3.88 -5.58 -12.12
C GLU A 162 2.67 -5.50 -13.05
N ASP A 163 2.58 -6.44 -13.99
CA ASP A 163 1.48 -6.55 -14.94
C ASP A 163 1.21 -8.01 -15.38
N ALA A 164 0.18 -8.18 -16.22
CA ALA A 164 -0.17 -9.47 -16.77
C ALA A 164 0.94 -10.05 -17.67
N THR A 165 1.72 -9.22 -18.35
CA THR A 165 2.82 -9.69 -19.20
C THR A 165 3.88 -10.38 -18.37
N GLU A 166 4.32 -9.76 -17.26
CA GLU A 166 5.29 -10.36 -16.34
C GLU A 166 4.74 -11.68 -15.75
N ALA A 167 3.46 -11.71 -15.37
CA ALA A 167 2.83 -12.91 -14.81
C ALA A 167 2.87 -14.10 -15.79
N LEU A 168 2.62 -13.85 -17.08
CA LEU A 168 2.64 -14.89 -18.10
C LEU A 168 4.04 -15.35 -18.47
N GLU A 169 4.98 -14.42 -18.62
CA GLU A 169 6.38 -14.75 -18.85
C GLU A 169 6.91 -15.64 -17.73
N TRP A 170 6.64 -15.25 -16.48
CA TRP A 170 6.99 -16.05 -15.32
C TRP A 170 6.30 -17.42 -15.34
N TRP A 171 5.01 -17.49 -15.66
CA TRP A 171 4.26 -18.77 -15.71
C TRP A 171 4.88 -19.73 -16.74
N LEU A 172 5.23 -19.24 -17.94
CA LEU A 172 5.87 -20.04 -18.99
C LEU A 172 7.21 -20.61 -18.51
N VAL A 173 8.07 -19.78 -17.89
CA VAL A 173 9.35 -20.22 -17.33
C VAL A 173 9.12 -21.25 -16.22
N ALA A 174 8.19 -20.98 -15.31
CA ALA A 174 7.90 -21.86 -14.18
C ALA A 174 7.41 -23.26 -14.64
N ARG A 175 6.75 -23.33 -15.79
CA ARG A 175 6.29 -24.58 -16.44
C ARG A 175 7.33 -25.23 -17.36
N GLY A 176 8.43 -24.55 -17.66
CA GLY A 176 9.41 -25.02 -18.64
C GLY A 176 8.93 -24.89 -20.10
N GLU A 177 8.00 -23.97 -20.36
CA GLU A 177 7.34 -23.74 -21.66
C GLU A 177 7.91 -22.50 -22.39
N GLU A 178 8.93 -21.84 -21.85
CA GLU A 178 9.56 -20.63 -22.42
C GLU A 178 10.03 -20.78 -23.88
N GLY A 179 10.38 -22.00 -24.28
CA GLY A 179 10.80 -22.34 -25.65
C GLY A 179 9.68 -22.86 -26.55
N ASN A 180 8.44 -22.99 -26.06
CA ASN A 180 7.32 -23.56 -26.81
C ASN A 180 6.56 -22.45 -27.57
N PRO A 181 6.68 -22.37 -28.91
CA PRO A 181 6.05 -21.30 -29.68
C PRO A 181 4.51 -21.31 -29.58
N GLN A 182 3.90 -22.49 -29.39
CA GLN A 182 2.45 -22.60 -29.25
C GLN A 182 1.97 -22.15 -27.87
N ALA A 183 2.75 -22.38 -26.81
CA ALA A 183 2.43 -21.88 -25.48
C ALA A 183 2.56 -20.34 -25.44
N LEU A 184 3.64 -19.81 -26.05
CA LEU A 184 3.85 -18.37 -26.16
C LEU A 184 2.74 -17.66 -26.94
N GLU A 185 2.31 -18.24 -28.06
CA GLU A 185 1.21 -17.67 -28.86
C GLU A 185 -0.12 -17.70 -28.11
N ARG A 186 -0.42 -18.79 -27.38
CA ARG A 186 -1.61 -18.87 -26.51
C ARG A 186 -1.58 -17.83 -25.39
N ALA A 187 -0.43 -17.64 -24.74
CA ALA A 187 -0.25 -16.61 -23.72
C ALA A 187 -0.48 -15.19 -24.27
N ARG A 188 0.02 -14.88 -25.47
CA ARG A 188 -0.22 -13.59 -26.14
C ARG A 188 -1.69 -13.36 -26.48
N GLN A 189 -2.37 -14.38 -26.98
CA GLN A 189 -3.81 -14.30 -27.27
C GLN A 189 -4.61 -14.05 -25.98
N LEU A 190 -4.19 -14.66 -24.87
CA LEU A 190 -4.80 -14.43 -23.56
C LEU A 190 -4.56 -13.01 -23.05
N LEU A 191 -3.35 -12.43 -23.19
CA LEU A 191 -3.10 -11.02 -22.85
C LEU A 191 -4.06 -10.10 -23.59
N ALA A 192 -4.14 -10.26 -24.91
CA ALA A 192 -5.01 -9.44 -25.74
C ALA A 192 -6.49 -9.56 -25.33
N TRP A 193 -6.91 -10.74 -24.85
CA TRP A 193 -8.24 -10.98 -24.33
C TRP A 193 -8.47 -10.32 -22.96
N LEU A 194 -7.50 -10.39 -22.04
CA LEU A 194 -7.56 -9.72 -20.73
C LEU A 194 -7.61 -8.18 -20.92
N GLU A 195 -6.73 -7.63 -21.75
CA GLU A 195 -6.71 -6.20 -22.10
C GLU A 195 -7.99 -5.75 -22.81
N GLY A 196 -8.61 -6.64 -23.59
CA GLY A 196 -9.87 -6.40 -24.29
C GLY A 196 -11.14 -6.51 -23.43
N GLY A 197 -11.01 -6.81 -22.13
CA GLY A 197 -12.15 -6.92 -21.21
C GLY A 197 -12.93 -8.24 -21.30
N GLY A 198 -12.29 -9.32 -21.77
CA GLY A 198 -12.92 -10.61 -22.05
C GLY A 198 -13.43 -11.41 -20.83
N HIS A 199 -13.19 -10.95 -19.61
CA HIS A 199 -13.37 -11.62 -18.30
C HIS A 199 -14.69 -12.38 -18.04
N THR A 200 -15.75 -12.14 -18.80
CA THR A 200 -17.08 -12.75 -18.56
C THR A 200 -17.09 -14.27 -18.73
N ALA A 201 -16.30 -14.84 -19.64
CA ALA A 201 -16.31 -16.29 -19.89
C ALA A 201 -15.54 -17.10 -18.81
N ALA A 202 -14.45 -16.56 -18.26
CA ALA A 202 -13.72 -17.20 -17.15
C ALA A 202 -14.50 -17.13 -15.83
N GLN A 203 -15.21 -16.02 -15.60
CA GLN A 203 -16.15 -15.89 -14.48
C GLN A 203 -17.32 -16.87 -14.54
N GLU A 204 -17.81 -17.20 -15.73
CA GLU A 204 -18.85 -18.22 -15.90
C GLU A 204 -18.32 -19.64 -15.67
N ALA A 205 -17.05 -19.92 -15.99
CA ALA A 205 -16.39 -21.18 -15.66
C ALA A 205 -16.07 -21.33 -14.16
N ALA A 206 -15.84 -20.22 -13.46
CA ALA A 206 -15.54 -20.18 -12.02
C ALA A 206 -16.78 -20.07 -11.10
N ARG A 207 -18.00 -20.34 -11.62
CA ARG A 207 -19.25 -20.27 -10.84
C ARG A 207 -19.22 -21.23 -9.63
N GLY A 208 -18.95 -20.65 -8.47
CA GLY A 208 -18.81 -21.31 -7.17
C GLY A 208 -18.03 -20.47 -6.16
N VAL A 209 -17.24 -19.51 -6.63
CA VAL A 209 -16.51 -18.55 -5.80
C VAL A 209 -17.33 -17.27 -5.68
N GLU A 210 -17.78 -16.93 -4.47
CA GLU A 210 -18.35 -15.61 -4.19
C GLU A 210 -17.27 -14.56 -4.50
N PRO A 211 -17.46 -13.68 -5.50
CA PRO A 211 -16.52 -12.61 -5.74
C PRO A 211 -16.50 -11.75 -4.48
N ALA A 212 -15.31 -11.52 -3.92
CA ALA A 212 -15.15 -10.52 -2.87
C ALA A 212 -15.84 -9.25 -3.33
N SER A 213 -16.73 -8.71 -2.49
CA SER A 213 -17.52 -7.51 -2.73
C SER A 213 -16.76 -6.54 -3.63
N SER A 214 -17.41 -6.09 -4.71
CA SER A 214 -16.93 -5.16 -5.75
C SER A 214 -16.17 -3.95 -5.19
N GLY A 215 -14.96 -4.18 -4.70
CA GLY A 215 -14.01 -3.17 -4.31
C GLY A 215 -13.63 -2.43 -5.57
N SER A 216 -13.57 -1.10 -5.47
CA SER A 216 -13.21 -0.24 -6.58
C SER A 216 -12.01 -0.83 -7.32
N ARG A 217 -12.12 -0.97 -8.65
CA ARG A 217 -11.03 -1.37 -9.57
C ARG A 217 -9.87 -0.34 -9.62
N ASP A 218 -9.83 0.57 -8.66
CA ASP A 218 -8.79 1.60 -8.46
C ASP A 218 -7.53 1.07 -7.78
N SER A 219 -7.40 -0.24 -7.52
CA SER A 219 -6.15 -0.75 -6.97
C SER A 219 -5.06 -0.67 -8.03
N THR A 220 -4.29 0.41 -7.96
CA THR A 220 -2.99 0.60 -8.63
C THR A 220 -1.93 -0.44 -8.22
N ASP A 221 -2.29 -1.39 -7.36
CA ASP A 221 -1.37 -2.30 -6.66
C ASP A 221 -1.01 -3.56 -7.47
N GLY A 222 -1.39 -3.62 -8.76
CA GLY A 222 -1.02 -4.70 -9.68
C GLY A 222 -1.64 -6.06 -9.33
N LEU A 223 -1.08 -7.12 -9.91
CA LEU A 223 -1.52 -8.50 -9.67
C LEU A 223 -0.94 -8.98 -8.34
N CYS A 224 -1.75 -8.91 -7.29
CA CYS A 224 -1.29 -9.02 -5.90
C CYS A 224 -1.97 -10.14 -5.10
N VAL A 225 -1.46 -10.39 -3.90
CA VAL A 225 -2.12 -11.15 -2.84
C VAL A 225 -2.38 -10.25 -1.65
N HIS A 226 -3.54 -10.36 -1.05
CA HIS A 226 -3.96 -9.59 0.11
C HIS A 226 -3.77 -10.37 1.41
N LEU A 227 -3.84 -9.65 2.53
CA LEU A 227 -3.94 -10.27 3.84
C LEU A 227 -5.01 -11.37 3.86
N GLN A 228 -4.76 -12.42 4.65
CA GLN A 228 -5.56 -13.66 4.73
C GLN A 228 -5.46 -14.57 3.49
N GLY A 229 -4.47 -14.34 2.63
CA GLY A 229 -4.20 -15.23 1.49
C GLY A 229 -5.15 -15.03 0.32
N ARG A 230 -6.01 -14.00 0.35
CA ARG A 230 -6.90 -13.70 -0.78
C ARG A 230 -6.07 -13.29 -2.00
N VAL A 231 -6.28 -13.95 -3.12
CA VAL A 231 -5.59 -13.68 -4.38
C VAL A 231 -6.40 -12.68 -5.22
N ASP A 232 -5.73 -11.78 -5.92
CA ASP A 232 -6.38 -10.93 -6.91
C ASP A 232 -7.13 -11.78 -7.98
N ALA A 233 -8.38 -11.40 -8.26
CA ALA A 233 -9.23 -12.17 -9.15
C ALA A 233 -8.71 -12.20 -10.59
N GLN A 234 -8.07 -11.12 -11.07
CA GLN A 234 -7.52 -11.08 -12.43
C GLN A 234 -6.33 -12.02 -12.56
N LEU A 235 -5.48 -12.09 -11.53
CA LEU A 235 -4.37 -13.03 -11.50
C LEU A 235 -4.86 -14.49 -11.56
N LEU A 236 -5.88 -14.80 -10.77
CA LEU A 236 -6.46 -16.14 -10.72
C LEU A 236 -7.13 -16.51 -12.04
N GLU A 237 -7.92 -15.60 -12.63
CA GLU A 237 -8.53 -15.77 -13.95
C GLU A 237 -7.47 -16.00 -15.04
N ALA A 238 -6.38 -15.21 -15.02
CA ALA A 238 -5.30 -15.35 -15.98
C ALA A 238 -4.62 -16.72 -15.90
N PHE A 239 -4.32 -17.20 -14.69
CA PHE A 239 -3.70 -18.52 -14.51
C PHE A 239 -4.67 -19.67 -14.84
N ILE A 240 -5.96 -19.57 -14.49
CA ILE A 240 -6.96 -20.56 -14.91
C ILE A 240 -7.04 -20.64 -16.44
N ALA A 241 -7.09 -19.48 -17.12
CA ALA A 241 -7.16 -19.45 -18.57
C ALA A 241 -5.90 -20.02 -19.23
N LEU A 242 -4.72 -19.83 -18.64
CA LEU A 242 -3.49 -20.46 -19.09
C LEU A 242 -3.50 -21.98 -18.91
N GLU A 243 -3.95 -22.47 -17.76
CA GLU A 243 -4.07 -23.90 -17.50
C GLU A 243 -5.07 -24.54 -18.50
N LEU A 244 -6.17 -23.85 -18.81
CA LEU A 244 -7.11 -24.26 -19.85
C LEU A 244 -6.45 -24.31 -21.23
N ALA A 245 -5.70 -23.26 -21.57
CA ALA A 245 -5.08 -23.12 -22.87
C ALA A 245 -3.96 -24.15 -23.08
N CYS A 246 -3.22 -24.52 -22.03
CA CYS A 246 -2.09 -25.45 -22.08
C CYS A 246 -2.47 -26.90 -21.74
N GLY A 247 -3.68 -27.12 -21.20
CA GLY A 247 -4.25 -28.44 -20.96
C GLY A 247 -4.24 -29.30 -22.22
N VAL A 248 -3.76 -30.53 -22.04
CA VAL A 248 -3.49 -31.52 -23.09
C VAL A 248 -4.72 -31.73 -23.98
N ASP A 249 -4.49 -31.66 -25.30
CA ASP A 249 -5.36 -32.05 -26.42
C ASP A 249 -6.75 -32.63 -26.04
N GLY A 250 -7.74 -31.76 -25.90
CA GLY A 250 -9.13 -32.11 -26.23
C GLY A 250 -10.02 -32.71 -25.13
N GLN A 251 -9.65 -32.68 -23.85
CA GLN A 251 -10.63 -32.93 -22.78
C GLN A 251 -11.21 -31.61 -22.25
N ALA A 252 -12.29 -31.19 -22.89
CA ALA A 252 -13.11 -30.03 -22.51
C ALA A 252 -13.87 -30.20 -21.17
N ASP A 253 -13.67 -31.31 -20.46
CA ASP A 253 -14.25 -31.62 -19.15
C ASP A 253 -13.20 -31.48 -18.03
N SER A 254 -12.34 -30.44 -18.10
CA SER A 254 -11.51 -30.12 -16.94
C SER A 254 -12.42 -29.61 -15.82
N ASP A 255 -12.43 -30.35 -14.72
CA ASP A 255 -13.11 -29.98 -13.49
C ASP A 255 -12.64 -28.57 -13.06
N GLY A 256 -13.57 -27.64 -12.87
CA GLY A 256 -13.26 -26.25 -12.51
C GLY A 256 -12.40 -26.17 -11.24
N ASP A 257 -12.62 -27.09 -10.32
CA ASP A 257 -11.86 -27.21 -9.07
C ASP A 257 -10.39 -27.61 -9.34
N ALA A 258 -10.12 -28.44 -10.35
CA ALA A 258 -8.76 -28.84 -10.69
C ALA A 258 -7.97 -27.69 -11.33
N LEU A 259 -8.62 -26.85 -12.14
CA LEU A 259 -8.02 -25.66 -12.74
C LEU A 259 -7.73 -24.60 -11.68
N LEU A 260 -8.68 -24.39 -10.77
CA LEU A 260 -8.52 -23.49 -9.64
C LEU A 260 -7.35 -23.94 -8.75
N ALA A 261 -7.25 -25.23 -8.43
CA ALA A 261 -6.14 -25.79 -7.66
C ALA A 261 -4.79 -25.65 -8.39
N ALA A 262 -4.75 -25.80 -9.71
CA ALA A 262 -3.54 -25.58 -10.50
C ALA A 262 -3.11 -24.10 -10.49
N ALA A 263 -4.05 -23.17 -10.66
CA ALA A 263 -3.79 -21.74 -10.58
C ALA A 263 -3.30 -21.33 -9.18
N ASP A 264 -3.95 -21.80 -8.12
CA ASP A 264 -3.55 -21.59 -6.73
C ASP A 264 -2.13 -22.13 -6.47
N THR A 265 -1.80 -23.31 -7.01
CA THR A 265 -0.44 -23.88 -6.93
C THR A 265 0.61 -22.94 -7.53
N MET A 266 0.30 -22.29 -8.67
CA MET A 266 1.21 -21.34 -9.30
C MET A 266 1.37 -20.06 -8.47
N VAL A 267 0.28 -19.54 -7.89
CA VAL A 267 0.34 -18.39 -6.97
C VAL A 267 1.20 -18.72 -5.75
N ARG A 268 0.96 -19.86 -5.09
CA ARG A 268 1.78 -20.34 -3.96
C ARG A 268 3.25 -20.46 -4.34
N ARG A 269 3.56 -20.99 -5.52
CA ARG A 269 4.93 -21.11 -6.01
C ARG A 269 5.59 -19.73 -6.11
N ARG A 270 4.91 -18.73 -6.68
CA ARG A 270 5.43 -17.36 -6.74
C ARG A 270 5.62 -16.76 -5.35
N CYS A 271 4.66 -16.91 -4.44
CA CYS A 271 4.80 -16.45 -3.06
C CYS A 271 6.02 -17.07 -2.37
N ALA A 272 6.26 -18.37 -2.55
CA ALA A 272 7.42 -19.07 -2.00
C ALA A 272 8.74 -18.56 -2.60
N GLU A 273 8.79 -18.23 -3.90
CA GLU A 273 9.95 -17.61 -4.53
C GLU A 273 10.26 -16.23 -3.93
N LEU A 274 9.23 -15.38 -3.76
CA LEU A 274 9.38 -14.06 -3.15
C LEU A 274 9.87 -14.18 -1.70
N LEU A 275 9.28 -15.07 -0.90
CA LEU A 275 9.74 -15.32 0.48
C LEU A 275 11.20 -15.75 0.53
N ARG A 276 11.64 -16.67 -0.34
CA ARG A 276 13.05 -17.10 -0.42
C ARG A 276 14.01 -15.98 -0.83
N SER A 277 13.51 -14.99 -1.58
CA SER A 277 14.31 -13.82 -2.00
C SER A 277 14.50 -12.79 -0.88
N THR A 278 13.70 -12.87 0.19
CA THR A 278 13.84 -11.95 1.32
C THR A 278 15.08 -12.30 2.17
N PRO A 279 15.82 -11.29 2.67
CA PRO A 279 17.09 -11.50 3.36
C PRO A 279 16.95 -12.07 4.78
N THR A 280 15.75 -11.98 5.37
CA THR A 280 15.46 -12.44 6.74
C THR A 280 14.29 -13.43 6.73
N SER A 281 14.12 -14.24 7.77
CA SER A 281 12.93 -15.10 7.92
C SER A 281 11.81 -14.35 8.65
N LEU A 282 10.55 -14.80 8.52
CA LEU A 282 9.43 -14.23 9.29
C LEU A 282 9.67 -14.40 10.80
N LYS A 283 10.15 -15.57 11.21
CA LYS A 283 10.49 -15.86 12.61
C LYS A 283 11.53 -14.86 13.14
N SER A 284 12.60 -14.61 12.39
CA SER A 284 13.64 -13.66 12.77
C SER A 284 13.08 -12.24 12.90
N ASP A 285 12.19 -11.81 12.00
CA ASP A 285 11.60 -10.47 12.08
C ASP A 285 10.66 -10.36 13.29
N LEU A 286 9.82 -11.37 13.55
CA LEU A 286 8.92 -11.38 14.71
C LEU A 286 9.70 -11.39 16.03
N GLU A 287 10.79 -12.17 16.11
CA GLU A 287 11.68 -12.18 17.27
C GLU A 287 12.34 -10.80 17.51
N LEU A 288 12.78 -10.13 16.45
CA LEU A 288 13.32 -8.76 16.52
C LEU A 288 12.28 -7.74 17.00
N LEU A 289 11.01 -7.94 16.66
CA LEU A 289 9.89 -7.09 17.10
C LEU A 289 9.36 -7.47 18.49
N GLY A 290 9.89 -8.53 19.11
CA GLY A 290 9.37 -9.05 20.38
C GLY A 290 7.95 -9.62 20.28
N VAL A 291 7.47 -9.93 19.07
CA VAL A 291 6.12 -10.47 18.83
C VAL A 291 6.19 -11.99 18.88
N GLN A 292 5.37 -12.63 19.72
CA GLN A 292 5.30 -14.09 19.75
C GLN A 292 4.47 -14.58 18.55
N PRO A 293 4.88 -15.63 17.82
CA PRO A 293 4.13 -16.15 16.67
C PRO A 293 2.67 -16.57 17.00
N ARG A 294 2.37 -16.85 18.27
CA ARG A 294 1.01 -17.17 18.74
C ARG A 294 0.07 -15.97 18.68
N ASP A 295 0.59 -14.76 18.82
CA ASP A 295 -0.19 -13.52 18.81
C ASP A 295 -0.69 -13.19 17.40
N VAL A 296 0.08 -13.61 16.38
CA VAL A 296 -0.26 -13.47 14.97
C VAL A 296 -1.40 -14.41 14.55
N ASN A 297 -1.37 -15.67 15.01
CA ASN A 297 -2.40 -16.66 14.70
C ASN A 297 -3.71 -16.45 15.49
N ALA A 298 -3.65 -15.77 16.63
CA ALA A 298 -4.83 -15.40 17.42
C ALA A 298 -5.65 -14.25 16.78
N ALA A 299 -5.08 -13.53 15.81
CA ALA A 299 -5.75 -12.50 15.03
C ALA A 299 -6.64 -13.06 13.88
N ALA A 300 -7.29 -14.20 14.11
CA ALA A 300 -8.27 -14.79 13.18
C ALA A 300 -9.71 -14.28 13.48
N PRO A 301 -10.63 -14.48 12.52
CA PRO A 301 -11.11 -13.45 11.59
C PRO A 301 -11.82 -12.28 12.30
N PHE A 302 -11.61 -11.06 11.81
CA PHE A 302 -12.10 -9.79 12.34
C PHE A 302 -13.64 -9.65 12.47
N GLY A 303 -14.42 -10.70 12.22
CA GLY A 303 -15.87 -10.74 12.43
C GLY A 303 -16.33 -10.80 13.90
N ALA A 304 -15.42 -10.85 14.87
CA ALA A 304 -15.74 -10.92 16.30
C ALA A 304 -14.93 -9.96 17.20
N ILE A 305 -14.43 -8.83 16.66
CA ILE A 305 -13.78 -7.78 17.47
C ILE A 305 -14.80 -6.76 18.03
N SER A 306 -16.10 -7.05 17.99
CA SER A 306 -17.07 -6.24 18.73
C SER A 306 -17.09 -6.54 20.23
N GLU A 307 -16.44 -7.63 20.71
CA GLU A 307 -16.55 -8.09 22.10
C GLU A 307 -15.24 -8.67 22.70
N LEU A 308 -14.06 -8.16 22.35
CA LEU A 308 -12.86 -8.40 23.16
C LEU A 308 -12.76 -7.36 24.28
N PRO A 309 -12.51 -7.75 25.54
CA PRO A 309 -12.33 -6.78 26.63
C PRO A 309 -11.14 -5.87 26.34
N GLU A 310 -11.30 -4.56 26.62
CA GLU A 310 -10.33 -3.48 26.39
C GLU A 310 -8.89 -3.75 26.86
N GLU A 311 -8.68 -4.77 27.70
CA GLU A 311 -7.39 -5.14 28.28
C GLU A 311 -6.41 -5.77 27.26
N ALA A 312 -6.88 -6.38 26.17
CA ALA A 312 -5.98 -7.07 25.22
C ALA A 312 -5.35 -6.13 24.17
N CYS A 313 -6.05 -5.08 23.73
CA CYS A 313 -5.53 -4.10 22.77
C CYS A 313 -4.89 -2.89 23.48
N GLY A 314 -5.36 -2.55 24.69
CA GLY A 314 -4.83 -1.43 25.48
C GLY A 314 -3.50 -1.71 26.20
N ALA A 315 -3.10 -2.97 26.39
CA ALA A 315 -1.87 -3.30 27.13
C ALA A 315 -0.58 -3.13 26.32
N ALA A 316 -0.64 -3.15 24.98
CA ALA A 316 0.53 -2.94 24.13
C ALA A 316 0.91 -1.45 23.96
N CYS A 317 0.00 -0.52 24.26
CA CYS A 317 0.19 0.92 24.01
C CYS A 317 0.14 1.82 25.26
N ARG A 318 -0.16 1.28 26.45
CA ARG A 318 -0.08 2.06 27.70
C ARG A 318 1.32 1.97 28.29
N GLY A 319 2.03 3.11 28.29
CA GLY A 319 3.37 3.25 28.82
C GLY A 319 3.56 2.60 30.20
N SER A 320 4.51 1.68 30.27
CA SER A 320 5.06 1.17 31.52
C SER A 320 6.36 1.92 31.82
N PRO A 321 6.58 2.40 33.06
CA PRO A 321 7.82 3.07 33.43
C PRO A 321 8.94 2.02 33.52
N ALA A 322 9.83 2.05 32.54
CA ALA A 322 11.19 1.48 32.53
C ALA A 322 11.48 0.28 33.46
N GLN A 323 11.63 -0.91 32.86
CA GLN A 323 12.75 -1.80 33.18
C GLN A 323 13.36 -2.34 31.87
N PRO A 324 14.68 -2.14 31.63
CA PRO A 324 15.32 -2.57 30.40
C PRO A 324 15.68 -4.05 30.53
N THR A 325 14.88 -4.93 29.91
CA THR A 325 15.29 -6.33 29.70
C THR A 325 15.68 -6.52 28.25
N CYS A 326 16.97 -6.36 27.97
CA CYS A 326 17.79 -7.07 26.97
C CYS A 326 17.22 -7.34 25.55
N ALA A 327 16.32 -6.52 25.02
CA ALA A 327 16.19 -6.37 23.58
C ALA A 327 17.31 -5.44 23.11
N ALA A 328 18.05 -5.81 22.06
CA ALA A 328 18.98 -4.88 21.44
C ALA A 328 18.16 -3.67 20.96
N ASP A 329 18.48 -2.47 21.47
CA ASP A 329 17.86 -1.22 21.02
C ASP A 329 18.07 -1.10 19.50
N LEU A 330 17.06 -1.51 18.72
CA LEU A 330 16.99 -1.20 17.31
C LEU A 330 16.81 0.31 17.20
N SER A 331 17.46 0.94 16.21
CA SER A 331 17.06 2.29 15.84
C SER A 331 15.61 2.26 15.36
N GLU A 332 14.87 3.37 15.54
CA GLU A 332 13.48 3.50 15.06
C GLU A 332 13.35 3.11 13.57
N GLU A 333 14.36 3.45 12.76
CA GLU A 333 14.45 3.06 11.35
C GLU A 333 14.55 1.54 11.16
N ALA A 334 15.43 0.87 11.93
CA ALA A 334 15.61 -0.58 11.84
C ALA A 334 14.36 -1.33 12.31
N GLU A 335 13.68 -0.83 13.34
CA GLU A 335 12.40 -1.36 13.79
C GLU A 335 11.33 -1.21 12.69
N CYS A 336 11.22 -0.04 12.08
CA CYS A 336 10.24 0.23 11.02
C CYS A 336 10.45 -0.69 9.80
N VAL A 337 11.70 -0.86 9.36
CA VAL A 337 12.06 -1.82 8.29
C VAL A 337 11.73 -3.26 8.69
N THR A 338 11.95 -3.62 9.94
CA THR A 338 11.62 -4.97 10.44
C THR A 338 10.12 -5.21 10.44
N ARG A 339 9.32 -4.24 10.90
CA ARG A 339 7.84 -4.29 10.85
C ARG A 339 7.33 -4.40 9.41
N TYR A 340 7.91 -3.62 8.52
CA TYR A 340 7.61 -3.68 7.08
C TYR A 340 7.82 -5.09 6.52
N ASN A 341 9.01 -5.66 6.73
CA ASN A 341 9.34 -7.00 6.23
C ASN A 341 8.43 -8.08 6.85
N ALA A 342 8.14 -7.98 8.14
CA ALA A 342 7.22 -8.90 8.83
C ALA A 342 5.82 -8.84 8.21
N ALA A 343 5.25 -7.65 7.98
CA ALA A 343 3.93 -7.47 7.38
C ALA A 343 3.83 -8.14 6.00
N LYS A 344 4.82 -7.91 5.13
CA LYS A 344 4.83 -8.52 3.79
C LYS A 344 4.95 -10.04 3.84
N LYS A 345 5.78 -10.57 4.73
CA LYS A 345 5.91 -12.02 4.92
C LYS A 345 4.64 -12.64 5.47
N LEU A 346 3.92 -11.96 6.36
CA LEU A 346 2.64 -12.45 6.88
C LEU A 346 1.60 -12.61 5.76
N VAL A 347 1.50 -11.63 4.86
CA VAL A 347 0.61 -11.72 3.70
C VAL A 347 1.00 -12.92 2.81
N LEU A 348 2.29 -13.07 2.48
CA LEU A 348 2.78 -14.18 1.66
C LEU A 348 2.60 -15.55 2.34
N CYS A 349 2.86 -15.64 3.64
CA CYS A 349 2.68 -16.87 4.41
C CYS A 349 1.20 -17.25 4.54
N ALA A 350 0.28 -16.30 4.63
CA ALA A 350 -1.16 -16.59 4.68
C ALA A 350 -1.62 -17.37 3.44
N VAL A 351 -1.11 -17.04 2.26
CA VAL A 351 -1.35 -17.80 1.03
C VAL A 351 -0.85 -19.24 1.15
N LEU A 352 0.27 -19.48 1.82
CA LEU A 352 0.90 -20.80 1.91
C LEU A 352 0.28 -21.72 2.98
N VAL A 353 -0.41 -21.18 4.00
CA VAL A 353 -0.82 -21.93 5.20
C VAL A 353 -2.17 -22.66 5.07
N GLU A 354 -2.98 -22.39 4.03
CA GLU A 354 -4.30 -23.04 3.90
C GLU A 354 -4.28 -24.58 3.70
N GLU A 355 -3.15 -25.19 3.34
CA GLU A 355 -2.98 -26.64 3.46
C GLU A 355 -2.08 -27.02 4.64
N LYS A 356 -2.73 -27.18 5.80
CA LYS A 356 -2.24 -27.87 7.01
C LYS A 356 -0.96 -27.31 7.62
N LEU A 357 -1.06 -26.95 8.90
CA LEU A 357 0.04 -26.86 9.86
C LEU A 357 0.91 -28.14 9.86
N ALA A 358 1.81 -28.27 8.90
CA ALA A 358 3.09 -28.93 9.08
C ALA A 358 4.05 -27.88 9.65
N PRO A 359 4.87 -28.24 10.65
CA PRO A 359 5.65 -27.25 11.40
C PRO A 359 6.63 -26.53 10.47
N LEU A 360 6.57 -25.20 10.51
CA LEU A 360 7.56 -24.26 9.95
C LEU A 360 8.89 -24.36 10.73
N ASP A 361 9.45 -25.56 10.77
CA ASP A 361 10.83 -25.86 11.17
C ASP A 361 11.47 -26.70 10.05
N ALA A 362 11.69 -26.07 8.89
CA ALA A 362 12.59 -26.57 7.83
C ALA A 362 13.13 -25.39 7.00
#